data_AF-A0A9D9K171-F1
#
_entry.id   AF-A0A9D9K171-F1
#
_cell.length_a   1.000
_cell.length_b   1.000
_cell.length_c   1.000
_cell.angle_alpha   90.00
_cell.angle_beta   90.00
_cell.angle_gamma   90.00
#
_symmetry.space_group_name_H-M   'P 1'
#
loop_
_entity.id
_entity.type
_entity.pdbx_description
1 polymer ?
#
loop_
_entity_poly.entity_id
_entity_poly.type
_entity_poly.pdbx_seq_one_letter_code
_entity_poly.pdbx_strand_id
1 'polypeptide(L)'
;MTLQRYLTLFWRWLWLMLLMTLIAGGAAYLVSRQMTPIYEASTTLLINQAPAGSSSPDYQAVLTAERLARTYAELLVKRPVLEDVVRELNLSIAPPLLAERVRVRPIRDTQLIVVTVEDIDPQRAADIANRIVAVFSEQNRELQSERFAESKRSLMNEIAKLQADIDATQAEIAVLRDIDNSTRRARLEEALVQYRSSYATVLRSLEEVRLAEAQLTNSVNVVETAVPMATPVRPRIVTNTAMAAVAGLLLAIGLALLIEYLSDRVSSAEDVTTATHVGMLAAIGRIDGAEPSDKLVMLKDPFSQVAEAYQMLRVKLEIARFEKPLHTLLVTSSSPGEGKSTTAANLALAIARSGKRVILVDTDLRRPSLHRFFRHANLRGVTTALVRDPSDSLYNHMIATSLENLLVLPSGPVPSDPAVMVSSKKMLDLIDELKRMADVVVFDSPPILAVADAIPLAHICDATLLVVLAGVTRTSQLRRACDQLLQAGVEPQGVVLNRVTKEQGGYDHYYYYYYGQNRKRSRRGLLSRLFKRGRRRNAIPGVVDTSGLVMSSGGQTLYGASDVAEGAVHRHAPDMTAHPDAQPAMTSATAVRGLDERRNGRTPHQ
;
A
#
# COMPACT_ATOMS: atom_id res chain seq x y z
N MET A 1 -3.87 10.07 -14.85
CA MET A 1 -3.88 10.20 -13.37
C MET A 1 -2.49 10.64 -12.91
N THR A 2 -2.32 11.86 -12.43
CA THR A 2 -0.99 12.44 -12.10
C THR A 2 -0.52 12.08 -10.68
N LEU A 3 0.79 11.96 -10.48
CA LEU A 3 1.42 11.62 -9.18
C LEU A 3 1.00 12.57 -8.04
N GLN A 4 0.71 13.83 -8.37
CA GLN A 4 0.25 14.84 -7.42
C GLN A 4 -1.10 14.52 -6.79
N ARG A 5 -2.02 13.87 -7.53
CA ARG A 5 -3.34 13.49 -7.01
C ARG A 5 -3.24 12.39 -5.96
N TYR A 6 -2.31 11.44 -6.13
CA TYR A 6 -2.04 10.42 -5.11
C TYR A 6 -1.45 11.02 -3.83
N LEU A 7 -0.63 12.07 -3.96
CA LEU A 7 -0.02 12.71 -2.81
C LEU A 7 -1.06 13.49 -1.97
N THR A 8 -1.97 14.23 -2.60
CA THR A 8 -3.05 14.92 -1.87
C THR A 8 -4.02 13.93 -1.22
N LEU A 9 -4.35 12.83 -1.92
CA LEU A 9 -5.11 11.72 -1.36
C LEU A 9 -4.43 11.13 -0.12
N PHE A 10 -3.12 10.88 -0.20
CA PHE A 10 -2.34 10.35 0.89
C PHE A 10 -2.43 11.24 2.14
N TRP A 11 -2.24 12.55 1.99
CA TRP A 11 -2.33 13.49 3.12
C TRP A 11 -3.74 13.62 3.69
N ARG A 12 -4.77 13.61 2.84
CA ARG A 12 -6.17 13.68 3.29
C ARG A 12 -6.60 12.47 4.11
N TRP A 13 -6.07 11.29 3.78
CA TRP A 13 -6.41 10.02 4.42
C TRP A 13 -5.34 9.48 5.36
N LEU A 14 -4.27 10.25 5.62
CA LEU A 14 -3.17 9.84 6.48
C LEU A 14 -3.64 9.44 7.87
N TRP A 15 -4.62 10.16 8.42
CA TRP A 15 -5.21 9.86 9.72
C TRP A 15 -5.90 8.49 9.73
N LEU A 16 -6.57 8.11 8.65
CA LEU A 16 -7.25 6.81 8.52
C LEU A 16 -6.24 5.68 8.38
N MET A 17 -5.17 5.90 7.61
CA MET A 17 -4.05 4.96 7.48
C MET A 17 -3.35 4.70 8.82
N LEU A 18 -3.03 5.76 9.57
CA LEU A 18 -2.42 5.63 10.89
C LEU A 18 -3.35 4.95 11.89
N LEU A 19 -4.64 5.31 11.89
CA LEU A 19 -5.63 4.74 12.80
C LEU A 19 -5.78 3.23 12.59
N MET A 20 -5.98 2.78 11.35
CA MET A 20 -6.16 1.35 11.04
C MET A 20 -4.90 0.53 11.30
N THR A 21 -3.72 1.07 10.97
CA THR A 21 -2.43 0.43 11.26
C THR A 21 -2.24 0.26 12.76
N LEU A 22 -2.57 1.30 13.55
CA LEU A 22 -2.42 1.28 15.00
C LEU A 22 -3.44 0.36 15.68
N ILE A 23 -4.69 0.33 15.20
CA ILE A 23 -5.71 -0.61 15.69
C ILE A 23 -5.31 -2.06 15.39
N ALA A 24 -4.92 -2.36 14.15
CA ALA A 24 -4.55 -3.72 13.75
C ALA A 24 -3.28 -4.20 14.49
N GLY A 25 -2.24 -3.35 14.54
CA GLY A 25 -1.01 -3.63 15.28
C GLY A 25 -1.26 -3.75 16.79
N GLY A 26 -2.03 -2.83 17.38
CA GLY A 26 -2.37 -2.85 18.80
C GLY A 26 -3.17 -4.10 19.19
N ALA A 27 -4.16 -4.50 18.38
CA ALA A 27 -4.92 -5.72 18.59
C ALA A 27 -4.02 -6.97 18.51
N ALA A 28 -3.16 -7.06 17.49
CA ALA A 28 -2.23 -8.18 17.34
C ALA A 28 -1.21 -8.26 18.47
N TYR A 29 -0.73 -7.11 18.96
CA TYR A 29 0.15 -7.03 20.13
C TYR A 29 -0.55 -7.52 21.40
N LEU A 30 -1.77 -7.07 21.66
CA LEU A 30 -2.56 -7.49 22.82
C LEU A 30 -2.84 -8.99 22.80
N VAL A 31 -3.29 -9.52 21.65
CA VAL A 31 -3.54 -10.96 21.46
C VAL A 31 -2.25 -11.76 21.62
N SER A 32 -1.16 -11.34 20.97
CA SER A 32 0.13 -12.04 21.07
C SER A 32 0.71 -11.99 22.48
N ARG A 33 0.43 -10.94 23.26
CA ARG A 33 0.88 -10.84 24.65
C ARG A 33 0.05 -11.71 25.60
N GLN A 34 -1.21 -11.97 25.29
CA GLN A 34 -2.09 -12.83 26.09
C GLN A 34 -1.95 -14.33 25.78
N MET A 35 -1.39 -14.68 24.62
CA MET A 35 -1.09 -16.07 24.29
C MET A 35 -0.05 -16.66 25.24
N THR A 36 -0.27 -17.93 25.62
CA THR A 36 0.65 -18.68 26.47
C THR A 36 2.03 -18.79 25.82
N PRO A 37 3.12 -18.44 26.54
CA PRO A 37 4.47 -18.59 26.03
C PRO A 37 4.84 -20.07 25.87
N ILE A 38 5.54 -20.39 24.78
CA ILE A 38 6.09 -21.73 24.53
C ILE A 38 7.61 -21.61 24.49
N TYR A 39 8.26 -22.43 25.31
CA TYR A 39 9.70 -22.56 25.46
C TYR A 39 10.20 -23.79 24.72
N GLU A 40 11.47 -23.76 24.36
CA GLU A 40 12.12 -24.85 23.61
C GLU A 40 13.39 -25.26 24.35
N ALA A 41 13.64 -26.56 24.45
CA ALA A 41 14.89 -27.11 24.94
C ALA A 41 15.38 -28.19 23.96
N SER A 42 16.69 -28.26 23.72
CA SER A 42 17.28 -29.19 22.77
C SER A 42 18.43 -29.96 23.40
N THR A 43 18.52 -31.27 23.12
CA THR A 43 19.65 -32.14 23.47
C THR A 43 20.23 -32.77 22.21
N THR A 44 21.54 -33.01 22.21
CA THR A 44 22.26 -33.60 21.09
C THR A 44 22.86 -34.94 21.49
N LEU A 45 22.61 -35.98 20.69
CA LEU A 45 23.15 -37.32 20.88
C LEU A 45 23.97 -37.78 19.68
N LEU A 46 25.00 -38.57 19.95
CA LEU A 46 25.89 -39.19 18.97
C LEU A 46 25.61 -40.70 18.90
N ILE A 47 25.48 -41.22 17.68
CA ILE A 47 25.31 -42.64 17.42
C ILE A 47 26.62 -43.24 16.94
N ASN A 48 27.21 -44.11 17.75
CA ASN A 48 28.43 -44.81 17.40
C ASN A 48 28.11 -46.15 16.73
N GLN A 49 28.85 -46.45 15.66
CA GLN A 49 28.91 -47.81 15.10
C GLN A 49 30.12 -48.54 15.69
N ALA A 50 29.96 -49.82 16.04
CA ALA A 50 31.11 -50.67 16.30
C ALA A 50 32.00 -50.70 15.04
N PRO A 51 33.33 -50.55 15.14
CA PRO A 51 34.19 -50.57 13.96
C PRO A 51 34.09 -51.93 13.27
N ALA A 52 33.44 -51.99 12.11
CA ALA A 52 33.61 -53.13 11.21
C ALA A 52 35.07 -53.12 10.75
N GLY A 53 35.80 -54.21 10.97
CA GLY A 53 37.26 -54.31 10.87
C GLY A 53 37.86 -54.16 9.46
N SER A 54 37.56 -53.09 8.73
CA SER A 54 38.19 -52.74 7.47
C SER A 54 38.66 -51.28 7.48
N SER A 55 39.98 -51.11 7.55
CA SER A 55 40.70 -49.83 7.50
C SER A 55 40.73 -49.24 6.09
N SER A 56 39.57 -48.85 5.55
CA SER A 56 39.46 -47.96 4.37
C SER A 56 38.43 -46.87 4.66
N PRO A 57 38.71 -45.59 4.36
CA PRO A 57 37.79 -44.48 4.58
C PRO A 57 36.68 -44.56 3.53
N ASP A 58 35.62 -45.30 3.84
CA ASP A 58 34.61 -45.65 2.87
C ASP A 58 33.47 -44.62 2.88
N TYR A 59 33.16 -44.04 1.72
CA TYR A 59 31.96 -43.21 1.51
C TYR A 59 30.68 -43.97 1.96
N GLN A 60 30.72 -45.30 1.89
CA GLN A 60 29.67 -46.18 2.43
C GLN A 60 29.48 -46.07 3.95
N ALA A 61 30.53 -45.77 4.72
CA ALA A 61 30.44 -45.59 6.16
C ALA A 61 29.63 -44.32 6.52
N VAL A 62 29.83 -43.23 5.76
CA VAL A 62 29.07 -41.98 5.93
C VAL A 62 27.59 -42.18 5.56
N LEU A 63 27.30 -42.85 4.44
CA LEU A 63 25.92 -43.18 4.05
C LEU A 63 25.23 -44.11 5.06
N THR A 64 25.95 -45.07 5.63
CA THR A 64 25.40 -45.98 6.65
C THR A 64 25.14 -45.24 7.97
N ALA A 65 26.03 -44.32 8.34
CA ALA A 65 25.85 -43.43 9.49
C ALA A 65 24.62 -42.53 9.34
N GLU A 66 24.40 -41.94 8.17
CA GLU A 66 23.21 -41.11 7.90
C GLU A 66 21.91 -41.94 7.98
N ARG A 67 21.91 -43.15 7.40
CA ARG A 67 20.76 -44.07 7.49
C ARG A 67 20.45 -44.46 8.94
N LEU A 68 21.47 -44.78 9.73
CA LEU A 68 21.30 -45.10 11.14
C LEU A 68 20.80 -43.89 11.93
N ALA A 69 21.37 -42.70 11.73
CA ALA A 69 20.90 -41.49 12.38
C ALA A 69 19.42 -41.21 12.06
N ARG A 70 18.99 -41.44 10.82
CA ARG A 70 17.58 -41.34 10.45
C ARG A 70 16.70 -42.41 11.10
N THR A 71 17.13 -43.67 11.11
CA THR A 71 16.39 -44.76 11.78
C THR A 71 16.23 -44.48 13.27
N TYR A 72 17.30 -44.07 13.95
CA TYR A 72 17.28 -43.77 15.38
C TYR A 72 16.44 -42.51 15.66
N ALA A 73 16.49 -41.49 14.79
CA ALA A 73 15.61 -40.32 14.89
C ALA A 73 14.13 -40.69 14.85
N GLU A 74 13.75 -41.64 13.99
CA GLU A 74 12.38 -42.14 13.90
C GLU A 74 11.98 -43.03 15.09
N LEU A 75 12.94 -43.76 15.68
CA LEU A 75 12.71 -44.61 16.85
C LEU A 75 12.53 -43.81 18.15
N LEU A 76 13.24 -42.69 18.31
CA LEU A 76 13.17 -41.81 19.47
C LEU A 76 11.77 -41.25 19.76
N VAL A 77 10.89 -41.21 18.76
CA VAL A 77 9.50 -40.69 18.87
C VAL A 77 8.47 -41.83 18.85
N LYS A 78 8.89 -43.10 18.97
CA LYS A 78 7.96 -44.23 19.02
C LYS A 78 7.31 -44.37 20.40
N ARG A 79 6.14 -45.01 20.42
CA ARG A 79 5.33 -45.19 21.63
C ARG A 79 6.10 -45.76 22.82
N PRO A 80 6.95 -46.80 22.70
CA PRO A 80 7.63 -47.37 23.86
C PRO A 80 8.52 -46.36 24.59
N VAL A 81 9.23 -45.51 23.85
CA VAL A 81 10.10 -44.47 24.43
C VAL A 81 9.24 -43.39 25.10
N LEU A 82 8.19 -42.92 24.42
CA LEU A 82 7.36 -41.83 24.92
C LEU A 82 6.47 -42.25 26.11
N GLU A 83 6.00 -43.50 26.15
CA GLU A 83 5.23 -44.07 27.27
C GLU A 83 6.07 -44.12 28.55
N ASP A 84 7.31 -44.57 28.45
CA ASP A 84 8.24 -44.64 29.58
C ASP A 84 8.61 -43.23 30.07
N VAL A 85 8.86 -42.27 29.18
CA VAL A 85 9.10 -40.86 29.54
C VAL A 85 7.90 -40.25 30.28
N VAL A 86 6.68 -40.49 29.80
CA VAL A 86 5.44 -40.01 30.45
C VAL A 86 5.29 -40.62 31.85
N ARG A 87 5.56 -41.92 31.98
CA ARG A 87 5.47 -42.65 33.25
C ARG A 87 6.49 -42.15 34.27
N GLU A 88 7.74 -41.97 33.87
CA GLU A 88 8.83 -41.63 34.79
C GLU A 88 8.84 -40.17 35.21
N LEU A 89 8.45 -39.26 34.32
CA LEU A 89 8.29 -37.84 34.65
C LEU A 89 6.89 -37.52 35.21
N ASN A 90 6.02 -38.52 35.39
CA ASN A 90 4.64 -38.37 35.86
C ASN A 90 3.85 -37.29 35.11
N LEU A 91 3.98 -37.25 33.77
CA LEU A 91 3.38 -36.22 32.95
C LEU A 91 1.87 -36.45 32.79
N SER A 92 1.08 -35.37 32.89
CA SER A 92 -0.39 -35.43 32.68
C SER A 92 -0.81 -35.44 31.21
N ILE A 93 0.11 -35.71 30.27
CA ILE A 93 -0.13 -35.70 28.82
C ILE A 93 -0.07 -37.11 28.25
N ALA A 94 -0.94 -37.40 27.28
CA ALA A 94 -0.91 -38.69 26.59
C ALA A 94 0.32 -38.79 25.65
N PRO A 95 0.92 -39.98 25.47
CA PRO A 95 2.10 -40.18 24.60
C PRO A 95 1.96 -39.64 23.16
N PRO A 96 0.79 -39.75 22.48
CA PRO A 96 0.61 -39.18 21.14
C PRO A 96 0.71 -37.64 21.12
N LEU A 97 0.23 -36.97 22.17
CA LEU A 97 0.30 -35.51 22.28
C LEU A 97 1.73 -35.04 22.61
N LEU A 98 2.48 -35.86 23.36
CA LEU A 98 3.90 -35.62 23.57
C LEU A 98 4.68 -35.72 22.25
N ALA A 99 4.36 -36.70 21.39
CA ALA A 99 5.00 -36.85 20.08
C ALA A 99 4.88 -35.58 19.20
N GLU A 100 3.78 -34.83 19.29
CA GLU A 100 3.60 -33.57 18.56
C GLU A 100 4.49 -32.42 19.07
N ARG A 101 4.91 -32.49 20.34
CA ARG A 101 5.78 -31.50 20.99
C ARG A 101 7.27 -31.80 20.83
N VAL A 102 7.61 -33.01 20.41
CA VAL A 102 8.97 -33.48 20.21
C VAL A 102 9.32 -33.43 18.73
N ARG A 103 10.43 -32.77 18.39
CA ARG A 103 11.00 -32.72 17.04
C ARG A 103 12.38 -33.32 17.07
N VAL A 104 12.56 -34.42 16.35
CA VAL A 104 13.86 -35.07 16.23
C VAL A 104 14.40 -34.87 14.83
N ARG A 105 15.63 -34.36 14.70
CA ARG A 105 16.26 -34.07 13.42
C ARG A 105 17.70 -34.60 13.39
N PRO A 106 18.05 -35.50 12.45
CA PRO A 106 19.44 -35.83 12.20
C PRO A 106 20.16 -34.63 11.53
N ILE A 107 21.40 -34.37 11.93
CA ILE A 107 22.25 -33.37 11.28
C ILE A 107 22.91 -34.03 10.06
N ARG A 108 22.74 -33.42 8.87
CA ARG A 108 23.30 -33.93 7.60
C ARG A 108 24.79 -34.15 7.70
N ASP A 109 25.27 -35.21 7.05
CA ASP A 109 26.69 -35.58 6.99
C ASP A 109 27.34 -35.82 8.37
N THR A 110 26.54 -36.12 9.41
CA THR A 110 27.03 -36.42 10.77
C THR A 110 26.28 -37.59 11.40
N GLN A 111 26.83 -38.09 12.52
CA GLN A 111 26.19 -39.08 13.39
C GLN A 111 25.38 -38.42 14.53
N LEU A 112 25.11 -37.12 14.43
CA LEU A 112 24.43 -36.35 15.46
C LEU A 112 22.93 -36.27 15.21
N ILE A 113 22.15 -36.44 16.27
CA ILE A 113 20.72 -36.19 16.28
C ILE A 113 20.41 -35.12 17.31
N VAL A 114 19.63 -34.12 16.91
CA VAL A 114 19.09 -33.10 17.80
C VAL A 114 17.64 -33.45 18.13
N VAL A 115 17.34 -33.55 19.42
CA VAL A 115 16.00 -33.74 19.96
C VAL A 115 15.57 -32.42 20.58
N THR A 116 14.55 -31.81 20.01
CA THR A 116 13.98 -30.52 20.44
C THR A 116 12.59 -30.73 21.02
N VAL A 117 12.31 -30.15 22.18
CA VAL A 117 11.01 -30.27 22.86
C VAL A 117 10.43 -28.88 23.10
N GLU A 118 9.17 -28.68 22.69
CA GLU A 118 8.41 -27.46 22.93
C GLU A 118 7.44 -27.66 24.13
N ASP A 119 7.51 -26.82 25.17
CA ASP A 119 6.58 -26.88 26.31
C ASP A 119 6.31 -25.49 26.93
N ILE A 120 5.29 -25.38 27.78
CA ILE A 120 4.91 -24.15 28.51
C ILE A 120 5.88 -23.87 29.66
N ASP A 121 6.51 -24.92 30.19
CA ASP A 121 7.51 -24.80 31.26
C ASP A 121 8.91 -25.11 30.70
N PRO A 122 9.88 -24.18 30.80
CA PRO A 122 11.23 -24.37 30.28
C PRO A 122 11.98 -25.51 30.98
N GLN A 123 11.72 -25.77 32.27
CA GLN A 123 12.36 -26.87 33.01
C GLN A 123 11.82 -28.21 32.49
N ARG A 124 10.49 -28.33 32.42
CA ARG A 124 9.84 -29.53 31.90
C ARG A 124 10.26 -29.85 30.47
N ALA A 125 10.45 -28.84 29.60
CA ALA A 125 10.95 -29.06 28.25
C ALA A 125 12.35 -29.70 28.25
N ALA A 126 13.26 -29.21 29.10
CA ALA A 126 14.61 -29.75 29.23
C ALA A 126 14.61 -31.17 29.83
N ASP A 127 13.80 -31.41 30.85
CA ASP A 127 13.66 -32.72 31.50
C ASP A 127 13.12 -33.77 30.53
N ILE A 128 12.09 -33.43 29.75
CA ILE A 128 11.54 -34.30 28.71
C ILE A 128 12.60 -34.62 27.65
N ALA A 129 13.30 -33.60 27.14
CA ALA A 129 14.34 -33.78 26.12
C ALA A 129 15.45 -34.72 26.60
N ASN A 130 15.99 -34.47 27.79
CA ASN A 130 17.01 -35.31 28.41
C ASN A 130 16.50 -36.74 28.69
N ARG A 131 15.27 -36.88 29.17
CA ARG A 131 14.71 -38.19 29.53
C ARG A 131 14.42 -39.05 28.31
N ILE A 132 13.97 -38.47 27.20
CA ILE A 132 13.79 -39.19 25.92
C ILE A 132 15.10 -39.88 25.52
N VAL A 133 16.23 -39.18 25.58
CA VAL A 133 17.53 -39.74 25.21
C VAL A 133 17.98 -40.82 26.20
N ALA A 134 17.76 -40.61 27.50
CA ALA A 134 18.10 -41.58 28.53
C ALA A 134 17.33 -42.91 28.37
N VAL A 135 15.99 -42.82 28.26
CA VAL A 135 15.10 -43.99 28.07
C VAL A 135 15.44 -44.72 26.78
N PHE A 136 15.65 -43.98 25.68
CA PHE A 136 16.01 -44.62 24.42
C PHE A 136 17.37 -45.33 24.49
N SER A 137 18.35 -44.75 25.17
CA SER A 137 19.67 -45.37 25.35
C SER A 137 19.58 -46.64 26.19
N GLU A 138 18.73 -46.66 27.22
CA GLU A 138 18.46 -47.82 28.08
C GLU A 138 17.74 -48.93 27.30
N GLN A 139 16.63 -48.62 26.62
CA GLN A 139 15.90 -49.58 25.78
C GLN A 139 16.77 -50.16 24.67
N ASN A 140 17.59 -49.33 24.01
CA ASN A 140 18.50 -49.82 22.97
C ASN A 140 19.57 -50.75 23.56
N ARG A 141 20.11 -50.44 24.75
CA ARG A 141 21.08 -51.31 25.44
C ARG A 141 20.47 -52.66 25.80
N GLU A 142 19.24 -52.68 26.32
CA GLU A 142 18.51 -53.92 26.63
C GLU A 142 18.28 -54.76 25.37
N LEU A 143 17.74 -54.17 24.31
CA LEU A 143 17.49 -54.85 23.03
C LEU A 143 18.76 -55.46 22.43
N GLN A 144 19.89 -54.74 22.50
CA GLN A 144 21.17 -55.27 22.00
C GLN A 144 21.67 -56.42 22.90
N SER A 145 21.58 -56.26 24.23
CA SER A 145 21.98 -57.29 25.19
C SER A 145 21.20 -58.60 24.98
N GLU A 146 19.90 -58.53 24.72
CA GLU A 146 19.07 -59.70 24.41
C GLU A 146 19.51 -60.39 23.12
N ARG A 147 19.76 -59.63 22.05
CA ARG A 147 20.23 -60.17 20.76
C ARG A 147 21.58 -60.87 20.88
N PHE A 148 22.51 -60.33 21.66
CA PHE A 148 23.80 -60.97 21.91
C PHE A 148 23.63 -62.22 22.78
N ALA A 149 22.78 -62.18 23.81
CA ALA A 149 22.49 -63.35 24.62
C ALA A 149 21.90 -64.50 23.79
N GLU A 150 20.98 -64.20 22.88
CA GLU A 150 20.41 -65.17 21.94
C GLU A 150 21.46 -65.72 20.96
N SER A 151 22.25 -64.84 20.34
CA SER A 151 23.32 -65.24 19.41
C SER A 151 24.36 -66.14 20.09
N LYS A 152 24.79 -65.76 21.30
CA LYS A 152 25.71 -66.56 22.14
C LYS A 152 25.11 -67.92 22.48
N ARG A 153 23.81 -67.98 22.83
CA ARG A 153 23.11 -69.23 23.11
C ARG A 153 23.07 -70.13 21.88
N SER A 154 22.80 -69.57 20.70
CA SER A 154 22.80 -70.32 19.43
C SER A 154 24.17 -70.90 19.12
N LEU A 155 25.23 -70.08 19.16
CA LEU A 155 26.61 -70.51 18.94
C LEU A 155 27.06 -71.57 19.95
N MET A 156 26.69 -71.43 21.23
CA MET A 156 26.99 -72.43 22.26
C MET A 156 26.33 -73.78 21.98
N ASN A 157 25.08 -73.78 21.50
CA ASN A 157 24.40 -75.02 21.11
C ASN A 157 25.09 -75.68 19.90
N GLU A 158 25.54 -74.88 18.93
CA GLU A 158 26.27 -75.37 17.75
C GLU A 158 27.64 -75.95 18.11
N ILE A 159 28.38 -75.27 19.00
CA ILE A 159 29.63 -75.77 19.59
C ILE A 159 29.40 -77.12 20.28
N ALA A 160 28.36 -77.23 21.11
CA ALA A 160 28.05 -78.47 21.82
C ALA A 160 27.72 -79.63 20.85
N LYS A 161 26.98 -79.33 19.77
CA LYS A 161 26.66 -80.31 18.73
C LYS A 161 27.90 -80.76 17.95
N LEU A 162 28.71 -79.82 17.46
CA LEU A 162 29.94 -80.13 16.73
C LEU A 162 30.92 -80.91 17.61
N GLN A 163 31.00 -80.59 18.90
CA GLN A 163 31.81 -81.34 19.84
C GLN A 163 31.33 -82.79 19.97
N ALA A 164 30.02 -83.02 20.09
CA ALA A 164 29.45 -84.37 20.11
C ALA A 164 29.70 -85.14 18.81
N ASP A 165 29.56 -84.49 17.64
CA ASP A 165 29.83 -85.09 16.33
C ASP A 165 31.32 -85.46 16.17
N ILE A 166 32.23 -84.62 16.67
CA ILE A 166 33.68 -84.87 16.72
C ILE A 166 33.97 -86.10 17.59
N ASP A 167 33.41 -86.17 18.80
CA ASP A 167 33.67 -87.24 19.76
C ASP A 167 33.10 -88.58 19.26
N ALA A 168 31.89 -88.58 18.67
CA ALA A 168 31.26 -89.75 18.08
C ALA A 168 32.06 -90.28 16.88
N THR A 169 32.49 -89.39 15.97
CA THR A 169 33.28 -89.75 14.79
C THR A 169 34.65 -90.32 15.20
N GLN A 170 35.30 -89.73 16.22
CA GLN A 170 36.56 -90.26 16.76
C GLN A 170 36.39 -91.67 17.35
N ALA A 171 35.30 -91.92 18.08
CA ALA A 171 34.99 -93.24 18.62
C ALA A 171 34.73 -94.27 17.51
N GLU A 172 33.99 -93.90 16.44
CA GLU A 172 33.74 -94.78 15.27
C GLU A 172 35.04 -95.12 14.53
N ILE A 173 35.95 -94.14 14.35
CA ILE A 173 37.28 -94.36 13.76
C ILE A 173 38.11 -95.34 14.61
N ALA A 174 38.03 -95.27 15.95
CA ALA A 174 38.81 -96.12 16.85
C ALA A 174 38.42 -97.60 16.83
N VAL A 175 37.15 -97.91 16.49
CA VAL A 175 36.61 -99.29 16.42
C VAL A 175 37.00 -100.00 15.11
N LEU A 176 37.21 -99.25 14.01
CA LEU A 176 37.56 -99.79 12.70
C LEU A 176 39.06 -100.18 12.62
N ARG A 177 39.40 -101.41 13.05
CA ARG A 177 40.80 -101.93 13.13
C ARG A 177 41.26 -102.82 11.96
N ASP A 178 40.37 -103.23 11.05
CA ASP A 178 40.69 -104.20 9.97
C ASP A 178 40.87 -103.59 8.55
N ILE A 179 41.64 -104.30 7.73
CA ILE A 179 42.15 -103.91 6.39
C ILE A 179 41.03 -103.64 5.36
N ASP A 180 39.89 -104.31 5.46
CA ASP A 180 38.75 -104.15 4.53
C ASP A 180 38.04 -102.79 4.63
N ASN A 181 38.23 -102.06 5.74
CA ASN A 181 37.51 -100.81 6.02
C ASN A 181 38.32 -99.54 5.72
N SER A 182 39.46 -99.64 5.03
CA SER A 182 40.36 -98.51 4.71
C SER A 182 39.64 -97.31 4.06
N THR A 183 38.76 -97.58 3.07
CA THR A 183 37.98 -96.54 2.38
C THR A 183 36.95 -95.86 3.30
N ARG A 184 36.32 -96.60 4.23
CA ARG A 184 35.34 -96.05 5.17
C ARG A 184 36.02 -95.16 6.21
N ARG A 185 37.19 -95.57 6.69
CA ARG A 185 38.00 -94.80 7.64
C ARG A 185 38.48 -93.47 7.05
N ALA A 186 38.99 -93.48 5.81
CA ALA A 186 39.42 -92.26 5.14
C ALA A 186 38.31 -91.19 5.04
N ARG A 187 37.06 -91.61 4.75
CA ARG A 187 35.90 -90.70 4.73
C ARG A 187 35.57 -90.12 6.10
N LEU A 188 35.68 -90.90 7.17
CA LEU A 188 35.44 -90.42 8.54
C LEU A 188 36.54 -89.47 9.01
N GLU A 189 37.80 -89.72 8.62
CA GLU A 189 38.93 -88.82 8.90
C GLU A 189 38.76 -87.47 8.18
N GLU A 190 38.28 -87.46 6.94
CA GLU A 190 37.92 -86.24 6.21
C GLU A 190 36.79 -85.46 6.93
N ALA A 191 35.72 -86.15 7.33
CA ALA A 191 34.62 -85.53 8.09
C ALA A 191 35.09 -84.95 9.44
N LEU A 192 36.00 -85.64 10.14
CA LEU A 192 36.57 -85.15 11.39
C LEU A 192 37.37 -83.86 11.22
N VAL A 193 38.18 -83.77 10.15
CA VAL A 193 38.92 -82.54 9.81
C VAL A 193 37.94 -81.40 9.53
N GLN A 194 36.84 -81.68 8.81
CA GLN A 194 35.78 -80.71 8.53
C GLN A 194 35.08 -80.25 9.83
N TYR A 195 34.71 -81.15 10.75
CA TYR A 195 34.07 -80.74 12.00
C TYR A 195 34.99 -79.90 12.88
N ARG A 196 36.29 -80.24 12.94
CA ARG A 196 37.28 -79.45 13.70
C ARG A 196 37.46 -78.04 13.14
N SER A 197 37.47 -77.87 11.82
CA SER A 197 37.58 -76.54 11.20
C SER A 197 36.31 -75.71 11.42
N SER A 198 35.12 -76.33 11.33
CA SER A 198 33.85 -75.70 11.69
C SER A 198 33.82 -75.28 13.16
N TYR A 199 34.25 -76.15 14.07
CA TYR A 199 34.33 -75.83 15.51
C TYR A 199 35.22 -74.62 15.78
N ALA A 200 36.43 -74.59 15.20
CA ALA A 200 37.35 -73.46 15.35
C ALA A 200 36.76 -72.14 14.81
N THR A 201 35.97 -72.21 13.73
CA THR A 201 35.28 -71.05 13.14
C THR A 201 34.17 -70.54 14.04
N VAL A 202 33.32 -71.43 14.56
CA VAL A 202 32.23 -71.05 15.48
C VAL A 202 32.80 -70.50 16.79
N LEU A 203 33.89 -71.06 17.31
CA LEU A 203 34.58 -70.55 18.50
C LEU A 203 35.12 -69.13 18.29
N ARG A 204 35.68 -68.85 17.11
CA ARG A 204 36.11 -67.50 16.73
C ARG A 204 34.95 -66.52 16.66
N SER A 205 33.84 -66.93 16.03
CA SER A 205 32.62 -66.11 15.96
C SER A 205 32.06 -65.79 17.35
N LEU A 206 32.11 -66.74 18.29
CA LEU A 206 31.72 -66.52 19.68
C LEU A 206 32.59 -65.45 20.36
N GLU A 207 33.90 -65.47 20.12
CA GLU A 207 34.81 -64.48 20.70
C GLU A 207 34.61 -63.09 20.09
N GLU A 208 34.34 -63.01 18.78
CA GLU A 208 33.95 -61.77 18.10
C GLU A 208 32.64 -61.19 18.69
N VAL A 209 31.64 -62.03 18.96
CA VAL A 209 30.38 -61.63 19.61
C VAL A 209 30.62 -61.10 21.04
N ARG A 210 31.50 -61.73 21.82
CA ARG A 210 31.84 -61.25 23.18
C ARG A 210 32.55 -59.91 23.16
N LEU A 211 33.46 -59.71 22.21
CA LEU A 211 34.16 -58.44 22.04
C LEU A 211 33.18 -57.33 21.60
N ALA A 212 32.23 -57.64 20.73
CA ALA A 212 31.17 -56.71 20.33
C ALA A 212 30.23 -56.35 21.50
N GLU A 213 29.86 -57.34 22.34
CA GLU A 213 29.06 -57.12 23.55
C GLU A 213 29.77 -56.19 24.55
N ALA A 214 31.10 -56.35 24.73
CA ALA A 214 31.89 -55.48 25.60
C ALA A 214 32.00 -54.03 25.11
N GLN A 215 31.83 -53.79 23.79
CA GLN A 215 31.85 -52.46 23.19
C GLN A 215 30.49 -51.72 23.26
N LEU A 216 29.41 -52.41 23.66
CA LEU A 216 28.07 -51.84 23.70
C LEU A 216 27.88 -50.64 24.63
N THR A 217 28.75 -50.48 25.63
CA THR A 217 28.69 -49.35 26.57
C THR A 217 28.81 -47.98 25.89
N ASN A 218 29.24 -47.92 24.63
CA ASN A 218 29.47 -46.67 23.90
C ASN A 218 28.59 -46.48 22.66
N SER A 219 27.53 -47.26 22.44
CA SER A 219 26.73 -47.18 21.19
C SER A 219 25.90 -45.90 21.03
N VAL A 220 25.39 -45.35 22.13
CA VAL A 220 24.64 -44.08 22.15
C VAL A 220 25.23 -43.18 23.24
N ASN A 221 25.82 -42.06 22.84
CA ASN A 221 26.44 -41.11 23.76
C ASN A 221 25.72 -39.77 23.71
N VAL A 222 25.35 -39.24 24.88
CA VAL A 222 24.83 -37.87 24.97
C VAL A 222 25.99 -36.90 24.82
N VAL A 223 25.93 -36.05 23.80
CA VAL A 223 26.96 -35.05 23.52
C VAL A 223 26.67 -33.77 24.30
N GLU A 224 25.41 -33.34 24.28
CA GLU A 224 24.97 -32.12 24.92
C GLU A 224 23.60 -32.35 25.58
N THR A 225 23.50 -32.05 26.88
CA THR A 225 22.25 -32.15 27.62
C THR A 225 21.40 -30.89 27.41
N ALA A 226 20.09 -31.05 27.39
CA ALA A 226 19.16 -29.94 27.27
C ALA A 226 19.18 -29.08 28.54
N VAL A 227 19.30 -27.77 28.33
CA VAL A 227 19.26 -26.73 29.38
C VAL A 227 17.98 -25.90 29.21
N PRO A 228 17.27 -25.53 30.29
CA PRO A 228 16.06 -24.72 30.19
C PRO A 228 16.37 -23.32 29.63
N MET A 229 15.77 -22.98 28.48
CA MET A 229 15.87 -21.64 27.91
C MET A 229 14.83 -20.70 28.53
N ALA A 230 15.27 -19.60 29.13
CA ALA A 230 14.38 -18.63 29.79
C ALA A 230 13.57 -17.74 28.82
N THR A 231 13.90 -17.76 27.52
CA THR A 231 13.23 -16.95 26.50
C THR A 231 12.23 -17.78 25.70
N PRO A 232 10.95 -17.38 25.62
CA PRO A 232 9.97 -18.12 24.84
C PRO A 232 10.20 -17.94 23.33
N VAL A 233 10.00 -19.01 22.58
CA VAL A 233 10.18 -19.03 21.11
C VAL A 233 8.88 -18.64 20.39
N ARG A 234 7.74 -18.80 21.07
CA ARG A 234 6.41 -18.35 20.61
C ARG A 234 5.60 -17.74 21.75
N PRO A 235 4.72 -16.77 21.45
CA PRO A 235 4.48 -16.14 20.14
C PRO A 235 5.56 -15.11 19.77
N ARG A 236 5.81 -14.94 18.48
CA ARG A 236 6.75 -13.93 17.97
C ARG A 236 6.04 -12.57 17.90
N ILE A 237 5.97 -11.89 19.05
CA ILE A 237 5.20 -10.65 19.23
C ILE A 237 5.52 -9.61 18.15
N VAL A 238 6.81 -9.39 17.87
CA VAL A 238 7.26 -8.37 16.90
C VAL A 238 6.79 -8.71 15.48
N THR A 239 6.96 -9.96 15.03
CA THR A 239 6.58 -10.35 13.66
C THR A 239 5.08 -10.34 13.48
N ASN A 240 4.32 -10.84 14.46
CA ASN A 240 2.85 -10.86 14.40
C ASN A 240 2.28 -9.44 14.37
N THR A 241 2.82 -8.55 15.21
CA THR A 241 2.43 -7.14 15.26
C THR A 241 2.77 -6.43 13.94
N ALA A 242 3.97 -6.66 13.40
CA ALA A 242 4.39 -6.08 12.14
C ALA A 242 3.51 -6.54 10.96
N MET A 243 3.20 -7.84 10.88
CA MET A 243 2.31 -8.38 9.85
C MET A 243 0.91 -7.78 9.94
N ALA A 244 0.35 -7.65 11.14
CA ALA A 244 -0.96 -7.04 11.34
C ALA A 244 -0.98 -5.55 11.00
N ALA A 245 0.08 -4.81 11.35
CA ALA A 245 0.22 -3.40 10.99
C ALA A 245 0.27 -3.21 9.46
N VAL A 246 1.04 -4.04 8.75
CA VAL A 246 1.09 -4.02 7.28
C VAL A 246 -0.28 -4.34 6.67
N ALA A 247 -0.96 -5.36 7.19
CA ALA A 247 -2.32 -5.71 6.72
C ALA A 247 -3.32 -4.56 6.97
N GLY A 248 -3.26 -3.92 8.14
CA GLY A 248 -4.08 -2.75 8.47
C GLY A 248 -3.83 -1.55 7.55
N LEU A 249 -2.57 -1.28 7.20
CA LEU A 249 -2.20 -0.23 6.25
C LEU A 249 -2.76 -0.49 4.86
N LEU A 250 -2.61 -1.72 4.34
CA LEU A 250 -3.13 -2.10 3.02
C LEU A 250 -4.65 -1.93 2.95
N LEU A 251 -5.36 -2.36 4.00
CA LEU A 251 -6.81 -2.23 4.10
C LEU A 251 -7.24 -0.76 4.14
N ALA A 252 -6.49 0.08 4.87
CA ALA A 252 -6.73 1.52 4.92
C ALA A 252 -6.54 2.22 3.57
N ILE A 253 -5.49 1.85 2.82
CA ILE A 253 -5.25 2.37 1.46
C ILE A 253 -6.41 1.98 0.55
N GLY A 254 -6.82 0.70 0.58
CA GLY A 254 -7.95 0.21 -0.21
C GLY A 254 -9.25 0.97 0.11
N LEU A 255 -9.53 1.19 1.40
CA LEU A 255 -10.71 1.93 1.82
C LEU A 255 -10.66 3.41 1.43
N ALA A 256 -9.49 4.05 1.55
CA ALA A 256 -9.29 5.44 1.13
C ALA A 256 -9.52 5.63 -0.38
N LEU A 257 -9.00 4.71 -1.19
CA LEU A 257 -9.24 4.70 -2.64
C LEU A 257 -10.70 4.44 -2.97
N LEU A 258 -11.37 3.52 -2.25
CA LEU A 258 -12.79 3.24 -2.45
C LEU A 258 -13.65 4.46 -2.13
N ILE A 259 -13.39 5.16 -1.03
CA ILE A 259 -14.15 6.36 -0.67
C ILE A 259 -13.93 7.48 -1.70
N GLU A 260 -12.71 7.64 -2.22
CA GLU A 260 -12.45 8.61 -3.29
C GLU A 260 -13.15 8.21 -4.59
N TYR A 261 -13.10 6.93 -4.95
CA TYR A 261 -13.75 6.41 -6.16
C TYR A 261 -15.27 6.62 -6.12
N LEU A 262 -15.88 6.50 -4.94
CA LEU A 262 -17.31 6.76 -4.74
C LEU A 262 -17.66 8.25 -4.60
N SER A 263 -16.68 9.16 -4.62
CA SER A 263 -16.92 10.60 -4.48
C SER A 263 -17.27 11.25 -5.82
N ASP A 264 -18.58 11.38 -6.08
CA ASP A 264 -19.14 12.03 -7.28
C ASP A 264 -19.14 13.58 -7.20
N ARG A 265 -17.98 14.23 -7.04
CA ARG A 265 -17.88 15.71 -6.90
C ARG A 265 -17.13 16.35 -8.05
N VAL A 266 -17.68 17.46 -8.56
CA VAL A 266 -17.09 18.25 -9.65
C VAL A 266 -15.87 18.99 -9.15
N SER A 267 -14.68 18.64 -9.65
CA SER A 267 -13.43 19.29 -9.24
C SER A 267 -12.55 19.74 -10.41
N SER A 268 -12.83 19.27 -11.63
CA SER A 268 -12.04 19.57 -12.82
C SER A 268 -12.90 20.00 -14.00
N ALA A 269 -12.25 20.58 -15.02
CA ALA A 269 -12.89 20.95 -16.29
C ALA A 269 -13.45 19.73 -17.04
N GLU A 270 -12.78 18.58 -16.89
CA GLU A 270 -13.20 17.30 -17.47
C GLU A 270 -14.51 16.85 -16.84
N ASP A 271 -14.62 16.89 -15.50
CA ASP A 271 -15.85 16.52 -14.78
C ASP A 271 -17.06 17.37 -15.25
N VAL A 272 -16.85 18.67 -15.48
CA VAL A 272 -17.89 19.59 -15.98
C VAL A 272 -18.37 19.18 -17.37
N THR A 273 -17.43 18.94 -18.28
CA THR A 273 -17.72 18.64 -19.68
C THR A 273 -18.41 17.28 -19.81
N THR A 274 -17.95 16.28 -19.05
CA THR A 274 -18.59 14.96 -18.98
C THR A 274 -20.00 15.02 -18.40
N ALA A 275 -20.27 15.94 -17.47
CA ALA A 275 -21.56 16.05 -16.80
C ALA A 275 -22.64 16.80 -17.60
N THR A 276 -22.26 17.82 -18.37
CA THR A 276 -23.21 18.81 -18.93
C THR A 276 -23.11 18.99 -20.43
N HIS A 277 -22.12 18.38 -21.09
CA HIS A 277 -21.76 18.64 -22.50
C HIS A 277 -21.31 20.08 -22.81
N VAL A 278 -21.42 20.99 -21.85
CA VAL A 278 -20.95 22.37 -21.94
C VAL A 278 -19.57 22.48 -21.30
N GLY A 279 -18.71 23.31 -21.90
CA GLY A 279 -17.35 23.54 -21.42
C GLY A 279 -17.28 24.38 -20.14
N MET A 280 -16.19 24.20 -19.40
CA MET A 280 -15.80 25.10 -18.31
C MET A 280 -15.25 26.41 -18.87
N LEU A 281 -15.85 27.56 -18.51
CA LEU A 281 -15.36 28.87 -18.95
C LEU A 281 -14.25 29.40 -18.05
N ALA A 282 -14.38 29.26 -16.73
CA ALA A 282 -13.39 29.76 -15.79
C ALA A 282 -13.34 28.95 -14.49
N ALA A 283 -12.14 28.90 -13.91
CA ALA A 283 -11.87 28.43 -12.57
C ALA A 283 -11.52 29.65 -11.69
N ILE A 284 -12.39 29.99 -10.75
CA ILE A 284 -12.21 31.11 -9.84
C ILE A 284 -11.66 30.59 -8.52
N GLY A 285 -10.48 31.08 -8.15
CA GLY A 285 -9.84 30.76 -6.87
C GLY A 285 -10.67 31.23 -5.67
N ARG A 286 -10.38 30.65 -4.49
CA ARG A 286 -11.02 31.10 -3.24
C ARG A 286 -10.69 32.56 -2.95
N ILE A 287 -11.73 33.36 -2.70
CA ILE A 287 -11.64 34.77 -2.29
C ILE A 287 -11.77 34.83 -0.76
N ASP A 288 -10.79 35.44 -0.11
CA ASP A 288 -10.80 35.66 1.33
C ASP A 288 -11.59 36.94 1.69
N GLY A 289 -12.29 36.91 2.83
CA GLY A 289 -13.13 38.02 3.27
C GLY A 289 -14.38 37.53 4.00
N ALA A 290 -14.64 38.10 5.18
CA ALA A 290 -15.82 37.76 5.99
C ALA A 290 -17.08 38.39 5.39
N GLU A 291 -17.00 39.66 5.00
CA GLU A 291 -18.13 40.42 4.49
C GLU A 291 -18.31 40.24 2.97
N PRO A 292 -19.54 40.35 2.42
CA PRO A 292 -19.78 40.35 0.98
C PRO A 292 -18.98 41.43 0.25
N SER A 293 -18.87 42.63 0.83
CA SER A 293 -18.08 43.73 0.26
C SER A 293 -16.59 43.42 0.12
N ASP A 294 -16.05 42.49 0.92
CA ASP A 294 -14.65 42.05 0.79
C ASP A 294 -14.41 41.18 -0.43
N LYS A 295 -15.47 40.57 -0.96
CA LYS A 295 -15.39 39.63 -2.08
C LYS A 295 -15.42 40.33 -3.45
N LEU A 296 -15.52 41.66 -3.51
CA LEU A 296 -15.40 42.47 -4.72
C LEU A 296 -13.92 42.68 -5.10
N VAL A 297 -13.26 41.59 -5.50
CA VAL A 297 -11.83 41.58 -5.84
C VAL A 297 -11.52 42.55 -6.98
N MET A 298 -12.43 42.68 -7.96
CA MET A 298 -12.23 43.61 -9.06
C MET A 298 -12.17 45.08 -8.61
N LEU A 299 -12.75 45.45 -7.47
CA LEU A 299 -12.60 46.79 -6.89
C LEU A 299 -11.37 46.88 -5.97
N LYS A 300 -11.15 45.87 -5.13
CA LYS A 300 -10.15 45.92 -4.05
C LYS A 300 -8.73 45.59 -4.50
N ASP A 301 -8.55 44.52 -5.28
CA ASP A 301 -7.27 44.09 -5.81
C ASP A 301 -7.39 43.66 -7.29
N PRO A 302 -7.47 44.66 -8.19
CA PRO A 302 -7.57 44.47 -9.65
C PRO A 302 -6.48 43.59 -10.27
N PHE A 303 -5.31 43.50 -9.62
CA PHE A 303 -4.12 42.82 -10.13
C PHE A 303 -3.89 41.47 -9.43
N SER A 304 -4.87 41.00 -8.66
CA SER A 304 -4.84 39.68 -8.05
C SER A 304 -5.08 38.59 -9.10
N GLN A 305 -4.63 37.37 -8.80
CA GLN A 305 -4.88 36.21 -9.67
C GLN A 305 -6.38 35.94 -9.88
N VAL A 306 -7.21 36.22 -8.86
CA VAL A 306 -8.65 36.04 -8.97
C VAL A 306 -9.29 37.11 -9.86
N ALA A 307 -8.80 38.35 -9.82
CA ALA A 307 -9.23 39.39 -10.75
C ALA A 307 -8.89 39.05 -12.21
N GLU A 308 -7.69 38.53 -12.48
CA GLU A 308 -7.29 38.03 -13.80
C GLU A 308 -8.22 36.91 -14.30
N ALA A 309 -8.65 36.01 -13.40
CA ALA A 309 -9.60 34.96 -13.76
C ALA A 309 -10.97 35.52 -14.18
N TYR A 310 -11.46 36.59 -13.54
CA TYR A 310 -12.67 37.30 -13.97
C TYR A 310 -12.49 38.08 -15.28
N GLN A 311 -11.32 38.68 -15.51
CA GLN A 311 -10.99 39.30 -16.80
C GLN A 311 -10.98 38.28 -17.94
N MET A 312 -10.40 37.10 -17.70
CA MET A 312 -10.40 36.00 -18.65
C MET A 312 -11.82 35.47 -18.92
N LEU A 313 -12.63 35.33 -17.87
CA LEU A 313 -14.04 34.95 -18.00
C LEU A 313 -14.80 35.94 -18.89
N ARG A 314 -14.60 37.25 -18.71
CA ARG A 314 -15.17 38.30 -19.57
C ARG A 314 -14.76 38.09 -21.03
N VAL A 315 -13.46 37.96 -21.30
CA VAL A 315 -12.93 37.80 -22.67
C VAL A 315 -13.51 36.54 -23.33
N LYS A 316 -13.57 35.40 -22.61
CA LYS A 316 -14.15 34.17 -23.14
C LYS A 316 -15.64 34.30 -23.46
N LEU A 317 -16.41 35.01 -22.63
CA LEU A 317 -17.82 35.28 -22.90
C LEU A 317 -18.00 36.18 -24.13
N GLU A 318 -17.15 37.20 -24.31
CA GLU A 318 -17.18 38.07 -25.49
C GLU A 318 -16.83 37.30 -26.77
N ILE A 319 -15.81 36.42 -26.72
CA ILE A 319 -15.42 35.58 -27.86
C ILE A 319 -16.53 34.58 -28.21
N ALA A 320 -17.12 33.92 -27.20
CA ALA A 320 -18.20 32.95 -27.42
C ALA A 320 -19.46 33.56 -28.05
N ARG A 321 -19.62 34.89 -27.95
CA ARG A 321 -20.77 35.66 -28.45
C ARG A 321 -20.37 36.68 -29.51
N PHE A 322 -19.29 36.43 -30.25
CA PHE A 322 -18.78 37.37 -31.25
C PHE A 322 -19.81 37.69 -32.35
N GLU A 323 -20.55 36.69 -32.84
CA GLU A 323 -21.57 36.90 -33.89
C GLU A 323 -22.87 37.54 -33.37
N LYS A 324 -23.21 37.29 -32.10
CA LYS A 324 -24.45 37.78 -31.45
C LYS A 324 -24.09 38.53 -30.17
N PRO A 325 -23.93 39.87 -30.23
CA PRO A 325 -23.41 40.65 -29.11
C PRO A 325 -24.22 40.41 -27.84
N LEU A 326 -23.50 40.15 -26.75
CA LEU A 326 -24.08 39.87 -25.44
C LEU A 326 -24.60 41.18 -24.83
N HIS A 327 -25.93 41.36 -24.80
CA HIS A 327 -26.57 42.48 -24.10
C HIS A 327 -27.11 42.08 -22.74
N THR A 328 -27.52 40.84 -22.56
CA THR A 328 -28.10 40.34 -21.30
C THR A 328 -27.45 39.03 -20.89
N LEU A 329 -26.98 38.97 -19.64
CA LEU A 329 -26.31 37.81 -19.06
C LEU A 329 -26.99 37.41 -17.76
N LEU A 330 -27.50 36.18 -17.70
CA LEU A 330 -27.97 35.58 -16.46
C LEU A 330 -26.84 34.83 -15.76
N VAL A 331 -26.63 35.10 -14.47
CA VAL A 331 -25.75 34.30 -13.61
C VAL A 331 -26.62 33.54 -12.61
N THR A 332 -26.48 32.22 -12.60
CA THR A 332 -27.24 31.32 -11.73
C THR A 332 -26.34 30.21 -11.20
N SER A 333 -26.87 29.37 -10.32
CA SER A 333 -26.13 28.25 -9.74
C SER A 333 -27.02 27.01 -9.62
N SER A 334 -26.38 25.85 -9.42
CA SER A 334 -27.12 24.61 -9.17
C SER A 334 -27.77 24.63 -7.78
N SER A 335 -27.04 25.14 -6.78
CA SER A 335 -27.42 25.11 -5.36
C SER A 335 -27.14 26.46 -4.67
N PRO A 336 -27.79 26.74 -3.52
CA PRO A 336 -27.49 27.93 -2.73
C PRO A 336 -26.04 27.96 -2.22
N GLY A 337 -25.41 29.14 -2.22
CA GLY A 337 -24.09 29.34 -1.62
C GLY A 337 -22.89 29.03 -2.52
N GLU A 338 -23.10 28.69 -3.80
CA GLU A 338 -22.05 28.41 -4.78
C GLU A 338 -21.30 29.67 -5.27
N GLY A 339 -21.78 30.85 -4.88
CA GLY A 339 -21.12 32.13 -5.14
C GLY A 339 -21.57 32.85 -6.42
N LYS A 340 -22.76 32.52 -6.95
CA LYS A 340 -23.45 33.22 -8.05
C LYS A 340 -23.36 34.75 -7.95
N SER A 341 -23.75 35.33 -6.82
CA SER A 341 -23.79 36.78 -6.58
C SER A 341 -22.39 37.40 -6.57
N THR A 342 -21.40 36.68 -6.02
CA THR A 342 -19.99 37.10 -6.05
C THR A 342 -19.44 37.08 -7.48
N THR A 343 -19.77 36.04 -8.25
CA THR A 343 -19.39 35.92 -9.65
C THR A 343 -20.07 36.98 -10.50
N ALA A 344 -21.37 37.21 -10.33
CA ALA A 344 -22.14 38.23 -11.04
C ALA A 344 -21.55 39.64 -10.78
N ALA A 345 -21.30 39.99 -9.52
CA ALA A 345 -20.76 41.31 -9.18
C ALA A 345 -19.35 41.54 -9.73
N ASN A 346 -18.43 40.57 -9.56
CA ASN A 346 -17.07 40.72 -10.10
C ASN A 346 -17.03 40.67 -11.63
N LEU A 347 -17.87 39.87 -12.26
CA LEU A 347 -17.97 39.84 -13.72
C LEU A 347 -18.54 41.15 -14.28
N ALA A 348 -19.58 41.71 -13.66
CA ALA A 348 -20.12 43.02 -14.02
C ALA A 348 -19.07 44.13 -13.87
N LEU A 349 -18.28 44.10 -12.79
CA LEU A 349 -17.14 44.99 -12.59
C LEU A 349 -16.06 44.80 -13.68
N ALA A 350 -15.76 43.55 -14.08
CA ALA A 350 -14.81 43.28 -15.15
C ALA A 350 -15.30 43.84 -16.50
N ILE A 351 -16.59 43.68 -16.81
CA ILE A 351 -17.21 44.22 -18.04
C ILE A 351 -17.22 45.75 -18.00
N ALA A 352 -17.58 46.37 -16.88
CA ALA A 352 -17.58 47.83 -16.76
C ALA A 352 -16.15 48.39 -16.99
N ARG A 353 -15.12 47.73 -16.46
CA ARG A 353 -13.74 48.22 -16.66
C ARG A 353 -13.23 48.14 -18.09
N SER A 354 -13.91 47.44 -18.99
CA SER A 354 -13.62 47.50 -20.43
C SER A 354 -14.27 48.69 -21.14
N GLY A 355 -14.83 49.65 -20.39
CA GLY A 355 -15.46 50.87 -20.90
C GLY A 355 -16.95 50.71 -21.26
N LYS A 356 -17.53 49.51 -21.10
CA LYS A 356 -18.96 49.28 -21.36
C LYS A 356 -19.81 49.85 -20.23
N ARG A 357 -20.99 50.37 -20.56
CA ARG A 357 -22.02 50.73 -19.58
C ARG A 357 -22.70 49.46 -19.11
N VAL A 358 -22.63 49.19 -17.81
CA VAL A 358 -23.14 47.94 -17.23
C VAL A 358 -24.18 48.25 -16.17
N ILE A 359 -25.28 47.49 -16.18
CA ILE A 359 -26.22 47.43 -15.06
C ILE A 359 -26.18 46.03 -14.45
N LEU A 360 -25.92 45.94 -13.16
CA LEU A 360 -26.01 44.71 -12.39
C LEU A 360 -27.34 44.68 -11.63
N VAL A 361 -28.15 43.64 -11.81
CA VAL A 361 -29.50 43.53 -11.26
C VAL A 361 -29.59 42.35 -10.30
N ASP A 362 -30.14 42.57 -9.10
CA ASP A 362 -30.43 41.51 -8.12
C ASP A 362 -31.84 40.96 -8.38
N THR A 363 -31.94 39.84 -9.10
CA THR A 363 -33.21 39.15 -9.34
C THR A 363 -33.45 37.98 -8.38
N ASP A 364 -32.55 37.75 -7.41
CA ASP A 364 -32.78 36.87 -6.26
C ASP A 364 -33.63 37.59 -5.20
N LEU A 365 -34.91 37.80 -5.54
CA LEU A 365 -35.89 38.46 -4.67
C LEU A 365 -36.16 37.69 -3.38
N ARG A 366 -35.76 36.41 -3.30
CA ARG A 366 -35.92 35.55 -2.12
C ARG A 366 -34.81 35.77 -1.09
N ARG A 367 -33.57 35.87 -1.55
CA ARG A 367 -32.39 36.04 -0.68
C ARG A 367 -31.47 37.12 -1.22
N PRO A 368 -31.93 38.39 -1.20
CA PRO A 368 -31.19 39.47 -1.82
C PRO A 368 -29.82 39.68 -1.16
N SER A 369 -28.82 39.95 -2.00
CA SER A 369 -27.44 39.94 -1.53
C SER A 369 -26.61 41.09 -2.10
N LEU A 370 -26.92 41.61 -3.29
CA LEU A 370 -26.07 42.58 -3.96
C LEU A 370 -25.96 43.90 -3.20
N HIS A 371 -27.04 44.37 -2.56
CA HIS A 371 -26.99 45.59 -1.73
C HIS A 371 -25.92 45.51 -0.61
N ARG A 372 -25.63 44.31 -0.07
CA ARG A 372 -24.57 44.09 0.94
C ARG A 372 -23.16 44.16 0.35
N PHE A 373 -22.98 43.77 -0.92
CA PHE A 373 -21.68 43.91 -1.60
C PHE A 373 -21.30 45.38 -1.76
N PHE A 374 -22.29 46.24 -2.06
CA PHE A 374 -22.09 47.68 -2.26
C PHE A 374 -22.37 48.53 -1.01
N ARG A 375 -22.56 47.90 0.16
CA ARG A 375 -22.80 48.57 1.46
C ARG A 375 -23.94 49.60 1.42
N HIS A 376 -25.05 49.24 0.78
CA HIS A 376 -26.22 50.10 0.63
C HIS A 376 -27.47 49.48 1.27
N ALA A 377 -28.42 50.32 1.69
CA ALA A 377 -29.72 49.86 2.17
C ALA A 377 -30.60 49.34 1.01
N ASN A 378 -31.37 48.28 1.25
CA ASN A 378 -32.22 47.62 0.25
C ASN A 378 -33.66 48.14 0.24
N LEU A 379 -33.83 49.47 0.28
CA LEU A 379 -35.15 50.12 0.39
C LEU A 379 -35.86 50.31 -0.95
N ARG A 380 -35.08 50.46 -2.03
CA ARG A 380 -35.55 50.60 -3.41
C ARG A 380 -34.75 49.64 -4.28
N GLY A 381 -35.36 49.15 -5.36
CA GLY A 381 -34.73 48.17 -6.26
C GLY A 381 -35.72 47.62 -7.28
N VAL A 382 -35.51 46.39 -7.75
CA VAL A 382 -36.35 45.69 -8.73
C VAL A 382 -37.84 45.71 -8.33
N THR A 383 -38.17 45.35 -7.10
CA THR A 383 -39.57 45.27 -6.64
C THR A 383 -40.28 46.62 -6.65
N THR A 384 -39.64 47.68 -6.16
CA THR A 384 -40.19 49.04 -6.21
C THR A 384 -40.21 49.57 -7.63
N ALA A 385 -39.22 49.23 -8.45
CA ALA A 385 -39.17 49.61 -9.86
C ALA A 385 -40.29 48.97 -10.68
N LEU A 386 -40.75 47.76 -10.36
CA LEU A 386 -41.87 47.11 -11.04
C LEU A 386 -43.25 47.72 -10.68
N VAL A 387 -43.35 48.42 -9.55
CA VAL A 387 -44.60 49.02 -9.06
C VAL A 387 -44.60 50.55 -9.21
N ARG A 388 -43.50 51.14 -9.67
CA ARG A 388 -43.35 52.59 -9.81
C ARG A 388 -44.33 53.18 -10.84
N ASP A 389 -44.66 54.44 -10.65
CA ASP A 389 -45.34 55.23 -11.67
C ASP A 389 -44.39 55.48 -12.86
N PRO A 390 -44.88 55.47 -14.11
CA PRO A 390 -44.03 55.70 -15.29
C PRO A 390 -43.29 57.05 -15.30
N SER A 391 -43.73 58.02 -14.49
CA SER A 391 -43.07 59.31 -14.29
C SER A 391 -41.84 59.23 -13.38
N ASP A 392 -41.70 58.19 -12.56
CA ASP A 392 -40.53 57.98 -11.70
C ASP A 392 -39.40 57.30 -12.49
N SER A 393 -38.25 57.98 -12.54
CA SER A 393 -37.09 57.50 -13.27
C SER A 393 -36.55 56.20 -12.68
N LEU A 394 -36.25 55.22 -13.53
CA LEU A 394 -35.61 53.97 -13.11
C LEU A 394 -34.27 54.22 -12.38
N TYR A 395 -33.57 55.30 -12.73
CA TYR A 395 -32.32 55.69 -12.08
C TYR A 395 -32.47 55.93 -10.57
N ASN A 396 -33.64 56.38 -10.10
CA ASN A 396 -33.93 56.63 -8.68
C ASN A 396 -34.03 55.34 -7.83
N HIS A 397 -34.06 54.18 -8.48
CA HIS A 397 -34.06 52.85 -7.85
C HIS A 397 -32.69 52.17 -7.95
N MET A 398 -31.70 52.81 -8.59
CA MET A 398 -30.36 52.28 -8.79
C MET A 398 -29.35 52.88 -7.81
N ILE A 399 -28.29 52.13 -7.56
CA ILE A 399 -27.14 52.52 -6.75
C ILE A 399 -25.99 52.82 -7.70
N ALA A 400 -25.48 54.05 -7.66
CA ALA A 400 -24.22 54.41 -8.31
C ALA A 400 -23.04 53.77 -7.56
N THR A 401 -22.12 53.16 -8.30
CA THR A 401 -20.92 52.54 -7.72
C THR A 401 -19.71 53.47 -7.84
N SER A 402 -18.55 53.04 -7.33
CA SER A 402 -17.29 53.76 -7.51
C SER A 402 -16.79 53.77 -8.97
N LEU A 403 -17.40 52.99 -9.86
CA LEU A 403 -17.15 53.04 -11.30
C LEU A 403 -18.34 53.76 -11.97
N GLU A 404 -18.05 54.86 -12.66
CA GLU A 404 -19.07 55.72 -13.28
C GLU A 404 -19.98 54.97 -14.27
N ASN A 405 -19.46 53.94 -14.91
CA ASN A 405 -20.16 53.13 -15.90
C ASN A 405 -20.74 51.82 -15.36
N LEU A 406 -20.84 51.65 -14.03
CA LEU A 406 -21.56 50.54 -13.41
C LEU A 406 -22.64 51.06 -12.45
N LEU A 407 -23.89 50.71 -12.76
CA LEU A 407 -25.05 50.92 -11.90
C LEU A 407 -25.52 49.58 -11.34
N VAL A 408 -26.04 49.59 -10.12
CA VAL A 408 -26.58 48.38 -9.47
C VAL A 408 -28.05 48.61 -9.18
N LEU A 409 -28.92 47.75 -9.71
CA LEU A 409 -30.33 47.69 -9.35
C LEU A 409 -30.50 46.57 -8.30
N PRO A 410 -30.51 46.88 -7.00
CA PRO A 410 -30.71 45.86 -5.96
C PRO A 410 -32.14 45.31 -6.03
N SER A 411 -32.49 44.31 -5.22
CA SER A 411 -33.80 43.66 -5.30
C SER A 411 -34.94 44.58 -4.84
N GLY A 412 -34.65 45.48 -3.90
CA GLY A 412 -35.65 46.16 -3.08
C GLY A 412 -36.22 45.22 -1.99
N PRO A 413 -37.27 45.65 -1.28
CA PRO A 413 -37.93 44.85 -0.24
C PRO A 413 -38.35 43.47 -0.77
N VAL A 414 -38.25 42.43 0.06
CA VAL A 414 -38.65 41.07 -0.31
C VAL A 414 -40.17 41.05 -0.56
N PRO A 415 -40.64 40.67 -1.76
CA PRO A 415 -42.06 40.70 -2.09
C PRO A 415 -42.77 39.47 -1.51
N SER A 416 -44.11 39.51 -1.47
CA SER A 416 -44.94 38.37 -1.04
C SER A 416 -44.81 37.17 -1.97
N ASP A 417 -44.76 37.41 -3.29
CA ASP A 417 -44.57 36.37 -4.31
C ASP A 417 -43.48 36.75 -5.34
N PRO A 418 -42.22 36.34 -5.10
CA PRO A 418 -41.09 36.53 -6.01
C PRO A 418 -41.31 36.00 -7.43
N ALA A 419 -41.90 34.81 -7.57
CA ALA A 419 -41.96 34.10 -8.85
C ALA A 419 -42.87 34.84 -9.84
N VAL A 420 -44.03 35.28 -9.35
CA VAL A 420 -45.01 36.02 -10.15
C VAL A 420 -44.45 37.36 -10.64
N MET A 421 -43.66 38.06 -9.81
CA MET A 421 -43.04 39.31 -10.22
C MET A 421 -42.03 39.11 -11.35
N VAL A 422 -41.21 38.05 -11.26
CA VAL A 422 -40.19 37.73 -12.27
C VAL A 422 -40.80 37.32 -13.61
N SER A 423 -41.92 36.59 -13.60
CA SER A 423 -42.63 36.19 -14.83
C SER A 423 -43.64 37.23 -15.34
N SER A 424 -43.73 38.41 -14.73
CA SER A 424 -44.72 39.42 -15.10
C SER A 424 -44.34 40.19 -16.37
N LYS A 425 -45.34 40.71 -17.10
CA LYS A 425 -45.12 41.61 -18.24
C LYS A 425 -44.29 42.84 -17.85
N LYS A 426 -44.49 43.36 -16.64
CA LYS A 426 -43.72 44.50 -16.11
C LYS A 426 -42.23 44.19 -15.99
N MET A 427 -41.85 42.94 -15.72
CA MET A 427 -40.44 42.53 -15.72
C MET A 427 -39.85 42.56 -17.12
N LEU A 428 -40.60 42.12 -18.14
CA LEU A 428 -40.17 42.24 -19.54
C LEU A 428 -39.95 43.70 -19.93
N ASP A 429 -40.93 44.56 -19.61
CA ASP A 429 -40.84 46.00 -19.89
C ASP A 429 -39.62 46.65 -19.19
N LEU A 430 -39.35 46.24 -17.93
CA LEU A 430 -38.18 46.66 -17.17
C LEU A 430 -36.87 46.18 -17.81
N ILE A 431 -36.79 44.92 -18.24
CA ILE A 431 -35.60 44.37 -18.91
C ILE A 431 -35.32 45.13 -20.20
N ASP A 432 -36.35 45.44 -21.00
CA ASP A 432 -36.20 46.21 -22.22
C ASP A 432 -35.74 47.65 -21.97
N GLU A 433 -36.19 48.28 -20.89
CA GLU A 433 -35.69 49.58 -20.46
C GLU A 433 -34.23 49.53 -20.02
N LEU A 434 -33.84 48.51 -19.25
CA LEU A 434 -32.45 48.29 -18.84
C LEU A 434 -31.53 48.09 -20.05
N LYS A 435 -31.98 47.33 -21.06
CA LYS A 435 -31.25 47.11 -22.33
C LYS A 435 -31.04 48.39 -23.12
N ARG A 436 -31.91 49.39 -23.00
CA ARG A 436 -31.73 50.71 -23.64
C ARG A 436 -30.73 51.60 -22.90
N MET A 437 -30.59 51.41 -21.58
CA MET A 437 -29.73 52.25 -20.72
C MET A 437 -28.27 51.77 -20.67
N ALA A 438 -28.03 50.48 -20.87
CA ALA A 438 -26.71 49.87 -20.73
C ALA A 438 -26.31 49.04 -21.95
N ASP A 439 -25.01 48.90 -22.17
CA ASP A 439 -24.49 48.03 -23.22
C ASP A 439 -24.62 46.56 -22.81
N VAL A 440 -24.47 46.26 -21.51
CA VAL A 440 -24.63 44.93 -20.93
C VAL A 440 -25.41 44.99 -19.61
N VAL A 441 -26.40 44.12 -19.44
CA VAL A 441 -27.15 43.92 -18.20
C VAL A 441 -26.85 42.54 -17.63
N VAL A 442 -26.36 42.48 -16.40
CA VAL A 442 -26.02 41.23 -15.70
C VAL A 442 -27.06 40.98 -14.61
N PHE A 443 -27.71 39.82 -14.64
CA PHE A 443 -28.73 39.43 -13.66
C PHE A 443 -28.18 38.38 -12.69
N ASP A 444 -28.21 38.67 -11.39
CA ASP A 444 -27.97 37.68 -10.32
C ASP A 444 -29.28 37.00 -9.94
N SER A 445 -29.41 35.72 -10.22
CA SER A 445 -30.66 34.96 -10.08
C SER A 445 -30.56 33.85 -9.05
N PRO A 446 -31.68 33.39 -8.46
CA PRO A 446 -31.65 32.31 -7.48
C PRO A 446 -31.19 30.96 -8.10
N PRO A 447 -30.80 29.98 -7.27
CA PRO A 447 -30.32 28.69 -7.78
C PRO A 447 -31.42 27.87 -8.46
N ILE A 448 -31.11 27.29 -9.62
CA ILE A 448 -32.06 26.56 -10.49
C ILE A 448 -32.69 25.36 -9.77
N LEU A 449 -31.91 24.55 -9.04
CA LEU A 449 -32.48 23.38 -8.35
C LEU A 449 -33.27 23.75 -7.09
N ALA A 450 -33.11 24.99 -6.59
CA ALA A 450 -33.82 25.43 -5.40
C ALA A 450 -35.20 26.00 -5.75
N VAL A 451 -35.29 26.79 -6.83
CA VAL A 451 -36.51 27.49 -7.25
C VAL A 451 -36.55 27.69 -8.77
N ALA A 452 -37.77 27.77 -9.32
CA ALA A 452 -37.99 27.92 -10.76
C ALA A 452 -37.81 29.37 -11.27
N ASP A 453 -37.65 30.35 -10.39
CA ASP A 453 -37.65 31.79 -10.74
C ASP A 453 -36.55 32.17 -11.76
N ALA A 454 -35.45 31.43 -11.82
CA ALA A 454 -34.36 31.68 -12.76
C ALA A 454 -34.70 31.26 -14.20
N ILE A 455 -35.63 30.31 -14.40
CA ILE A 455 -35.93 29.74 -15.72
C ILE A 455 -36.56 30.77 -16.67
N PRO A 456 -37.60 31.56 -16.27
CA PRO A 456 -38.14 32.60 -17.13
C PRO A 456 -37.09 33.64 -17.55
N LEU A 457 -36.22 34.06 -16.62
CA LEU A 457 -35.13 34.99 -16.92
C LEU A 457 -34.10 34.39 -17.87
N ALA A 458 -33.80 33.10 -17.73
CA ALA A 458 -32.84 32.40 -18.58
C ALA A 458 -33.29 32.37 -20.04
N HIS A 459 -34.61 32.29 -20.27
CA HIS A 459 -35.21 32.32 -21.61
C HIS A 459 -35.14 33.70 -22.28
N ILE A 460 -35.17 34.78 -21.48
CA ILE A 460 -35.15 36.17 -21.97
C ILE A 460 -33.70 36.65 -22.20
N CYS A 461 -32.75 36.12 -21.43
CA CYS A 461 -31.34 36.53 -21.50
C CYS A 461 -30.61 35.90 -22.70
N ASP A 462 -29.69 36.66 -23.29
CA ASP A 462 -28.91 36.21 -24.45
C ASP A 462 -27.94 35.06 -24.12
N ALA A 463 -27.47 35.00 -22.88
CA ALA A 463 -26.62 33.93 -22.37
C ALA A 463 -26.90 33.65 -20.88
N THR A 464 -26.72 32.38 -20.49
CA THR A 464 -26.81 31.92 -19.10
C THR A 464 -25.48 31.31 -18.65
N LEU A 465 -24.98 31.75 -17.49
CA LEU A 465 -23.74 31.28 -16.87
C LEU A 465 -24.07 30.49 -15.60
N LEU A 466 -23.63 29.23 -15.55
CA LEU A 466 -23.86 28.36 -14.40
C LEU A 466 -22.65 28.34 -13.47
N VAL A 467 -22.82 28.68 -12.20
CA VAL A 467 -21.76 28.69 -11.19
C VAL A 467 -21.91 27.48 -10.29
N VAL A 468 -20.85 26.70 -10.09
CA VAL A 468 -20.81 25.57 -9.14
C VAL A 468 -19.59 25.63 -8.24
N LEU A 469 -19.66 24.98 -7.09
CA LEU A 469 -18.58 24.99 -6.10
C LEU A 469 -17.63 23.80 -6.29
N ALA A 470 -16.35 24.08 -6.53
CA ALA A 470 -15.35 23.05 -6.76
C ALA A 470 -15.16 22.14 -5.53
N GLY A 471 -15.20 20.83 -5.74
CA GLY A 471 -15.01 19.81 -4.71
C GLY A 471 -16.17 19.65 -3.72
N VAL A 472 -17.30 20.33 -3.95
CA VAL A 472 -18.51 20.25 -3.11
C VAL A 472 -19.74 19.89 -3.92
N THR A 473 -19.97 20.55 -5.05
CA THR A 473 -21.13 20.26 -5.90
C THR A 473 -21.00 18.87 -6.51
N ARG A 474 -22.07 18.07 -6.45
CA ARG A 474 -22.07 16.73 -7.04
C ARG A 474 -22.26 16.79 -8.55
N THR A 475 -21.64 15.88 -9.29
CA THR A 475 -21.78 15.79 -10.76
C THR A 475 -23.25 15.62 -11.16
N SER A 476 -23.98 14.78 -10.41
CA SER A 476 -25.43 14.61 -10.55
C SER A 476 -26.25 15.89 -10.34
N GLN A 477 -25.83 16.80 -9.44
CA GLN A 477 -26.52 18.08 -9.24
C GLN A 477 -26.25 19.03 -10.40
N LEU A 478 -24.99 19.14 -10.83
CA LEU A 478 -24.61 19.94 -11.99
C LEU A 478 -25.36 19.48 -13.24
N ARG A 479 -25.42 18.17 -13.50
CA ARG A 479 -26.18 17.58 -14.61
C ARG A 479 -27.66 17.95 -14.55
N ARG A 480 -28.32 17.75 -13.41
CA ARG A 480 -29.75 18.12 -13.24
C ARG A 480 -30.02 19.61 -13.48
N ALA A 481 -29.13 20.49 -13.03
CA ALA A 481 -29.29 21.93 -13.25
C ALA A 481 -29.20 22.28 -14.74
N CYS A 482 -28.28 21.64 -15.46
CA CYS A 482 -28.17 21.77 -16.91
C CYS A 482 -29.40 21.18 -17.62
N ASP A 483 -29.84 19.99 -17.23
CA ASP A 483 -31.02 19.33 -17.80
C ASP A 483 -32.28 20.20 -17.63
N GLN A 484 -32.46 20.87 -16.49
CA GLN A 484 -33.58 21.78 -16.26
C GLN A 484 -33.55 23.01 -17.17
N LEU A 485 -32.36 23.58 -17.43
CA LEU A 485 -32.22 24.67 -18.40
C LEU A 485 -32.51 24.19 -19.82
N LEU A 486 -31.96 23.04 -20.22
CA LEU A 486 -32.17 22.45 -21.54
C LEU A 486 -33.63 22.10 -21.78
N GLN A 487 -34.35 21.58 -20.78
CA GLN A 487 -35.79 21.34 -20.84
C GLN A 487 -36.60 22.62 -21.05
N ALA A 488 -36.10 23.76 -20.58
CA ALA A 488 -36.68 25.08 -20.82
C ALA A 488 -36.24 25.73 -22.14
N GLY A 489 -35.49 24.99 -22.97
CA GLY A 489 -34.96 25.48 -24.25
C GLY A 489 -33.80 26.46 -24.12
N VAL A 490 -33.12 26.48 -22.96
CA VAL A 490 -31.97 27.35 -22.69
C VAL A 490 -30.72 26.49 -22.55
N GLU A 491 -29.75 26.69 -23.44
CA GLU A 491 -28.43 26.08 -23.29
C GLU A 491 -27.52 27.03 -22.50
N PRO A 492 -26.95 26.60 -21.35
CA PRO A 492 -26.00 27.44 -20.64
C PRO A 492 -24.75 27.66 -21.50
N GLN A 493 -24.26 28.89 -21.53
CA GLN A 493 -23.07 29.27 -22.31
C GLN A 493 -21.79 28.60 -21.77
N GLY A 494 -21.80 28.26 -20.48
CA GLY A 494 -20.71 27.57 -19.81
C GLY A 494 -20.82 27.54 -18.30
N VAL A 495 -19.90 26.79 -17.71
CA VAL A 495 -19.84 26.57 -16.25
C VAL A 495 -18.63 27.27 -15.65
N VAL A 496 -18.82 27.92 -14.50
CA VAL A 496 -17.76 28.51 -13.68
C VAL A 496 -17.55 27.65 -12.45
N LEU A 497 -16.34 27.11 -12.28
CA LEU A 497 -15.92 26.45 -11.05
C LEU A 497 -15.47 27.52 -10.06
N ASN A 498 -16.19 27.68 -8.96
CA ASN A 498 -15.87 28.67 -7.92
C ASN A 498 -15.20 28.03 -6.71
N ARG A 499 -14.38 28.83 -6.00
CA ARG A 499 -13.56 28.44 -4.84
C ARG A 499 -12.60 27.28 -5.13
N VAL A 500 -12.04 27.26 -6.33
CA VAL A 500 -11.02 26.27 -6.71
C VAL A 500 -9.81 26.42 -5.80
N THR A 501 -9.38 25.30 -5.22
CA THR A 501 -8.14 25.22 -4.44
C THR A 501 -6.97 24.89 -5.36
N LYS A 502 -5.74 25.20 -4.92
CA LYS A 502 -4.50 24.92 -5.69
C LYS A 502 -4.35 23.43 -6.08
N GLU A 503 -5.02 22.54 -5.38
CA GLU A 503 -4.95 21.08 -5.56
C GLU A 503 -5.94 20.55 -6.61
N GLN A 504 -6.96 21.32 -6.99
CA GLN A 504 -8.06 20.88 -7.86
C GLN A 504 -7.88 21.29 -9.34
N GLY A 505 -6.87 22.11 -9.67
CA GLY A 505 -6.66 22.69 -11.01
C GLY A 505 -5.76 21.88 -11.94
N GLY A 506 -6.07 20.60 -12.20
CA GLY A 506 -5.24 19.70 -13.01
C GLY A 506 -4.93 20.17 -14.44
N TYR A 507 -5.80 20.99 -15.04
CA TYR A 507 -5.60 21.59 -16.37
C TYR A 507 -5.03 23.03 -16.30
N ASP A 508 -5.08 23.66 -15.13
CA ASP A 508 -4.69 25.06 -14.91
C ASP A 508 -3.26 25.23 -14.38
N HIS A 509 -2.56 24.12 -14.11
CA HIS A 509 -1.19 24.14 -13.62
C HIS A 509 -0.21 24.77 -14.63
N TYR A 510 -0.51 24.69 -15.94
CA TYR A 510 0.29 25.34 -16.99
C TYR A 510 0.20 26.87 -16.92
N TYR A 511 -1.00 27.41 -16.66
CA TYR A 511 -1.20 28.85 -16.47
C TYR A 511 -0.66 29.35 -15.11
N TYR A 512 -0.78 28.52 -14.08
CA TYR A 512 -0.27 28.82 -12.73
C TYR A 512 1.25 29.02 -12.69
N TYR A 513 2.00 28.32 -13.56
CA TYR A 513 3.45 28.39 -13.60
C TYR A 513 3.99 29.59 -14.38
N TYR A 514 3.31 30.02 -15.45
CA TYR A 514 3.80 31.11 -16.31
C TYR A 514 3.73 32.50 -15.65
N TYR A 515 2.76 32.74 -14.76
CA TYR A 515 2.62 34.04 -14.06
C TYR A 515 2.98 34.01 -12.57
N GLY A 516 3.23 32.83 -11.99
CA GLY A 516 3.58 32.68 -10.57
C GLY A 516 5.04 33.03 -10.20
N GLN A 517 5.96 33.17 -11.17
CA GLN A 517 7.37 33.41 -10.88
C GLN A 517 7.73 34.87 -10.55
N ASN A 518 6.89 35.86 -10.89
CA ASN A 518 7.30 37.27 -10.80
C ASN A 518 6.92 38.00 -9.49
N ARG A 519 6.46 37.29 -8.45
CA ARG A 519 6.02 37.95 -7.19
C ARG A 519 6.54 37.32 -5.90
N LYS A 520 7.77 36.79 -5.91
CA LYS A 520 8.57 36.58 -4.69
C LYS A 520 9.71 37.60 -4.59
N ARG A 521 9.36 38.86 -4.36
CA ARG A 521 10.28 39.83 -3.75
C ARG A 521 9.53 40.60 -2.65
N SER A 522 10.18 40.67 -1.50
CA SER A 522 9.78 41.37 -0.28
C SER A 522 8.74 40.68 0.61
N ARG A 523 9.23 39.76 1.44
CA ARG A 523 9.00 39.74 2.90
C ARG A 523 10.03 38.80 3.55
N ARG A 524 11.28 39.27 3.58
CA ARG A 524 12.29 38.79 4.53
C ARG A 524 12.40 39.83 5.63
N GLY A 525 12.24 39.41 6.89
CA GLY A 525 12.73 40.17 8.03
C GLY A 525 11.83 40.15 9.25
N LEU A 526 11.85 39.06 10.01
CA LEU A 526 11.74 39.13 11.49
C LEU A 526 12.51 37.99 12.18
N LEU A 527 12.71 36.86 11.50
CA LEU A 527 13.39 35.67 12.06
C LEU A 527 14.90 35.56 11.78
N SER A 528 15.51 36.47 11.01
CA SER A 528 16.96 36.46 10.75
C SER A 528 17.81 37.22 11.78
N ARG A 529 17.20 37.74 12.87
CA ARG A 529 17.91 38.44 13.96
C ARG A 529 18.16 37.59 15.20
N LEU A 530 17.77 36.31 15.20
CA LEU A 530 17.92 35.42 16.37
C LEU A 530 19.07 34.41 16.29
N PHE A 531 19.81 34.34 15.18
CA PHE A 531 20.98 33.45 15.06
C PHE A 531 22.24 34.23 14.67
N LYS A 532 22.74 35.07 15.58
CA LYS A 532 24.14 35.53 15.59
C LYS A 532 24.51 36.12 16.95
N ARG A 533 24.74 35.26 17.94
CA ARG A 533 25.55 35.56 19.14
C ARG A 533 25.83 34.26 19.91
N GLY A 534 27.11 34.00 20.21
CA GLY A 534 27.49 32.99 21.19
C GLY A 534 28.56 31.99 20.74
N ARG A 535 29.77 32.46 20.41
CA ARG A 535 30.96 31.59 20.47
C ARG A 535 32.16 32.42 20.94
N ARG A 536 32.38 32.46 22.26
CA ARG A 536 33.68 32.64 22.94
C ARG A 536 33.46 32.75 24.45
N ARG A 537 33.91 31.74 25.18
CA ARG A 537 34.74 31.81 26.39
C ARG A 537 34.86 30.40 26.98
N ASN A 538 36.07 29.88 27.01
CA ASN A 538 36.65 29.35 28.24
C ASN A 538 38.16 29.48 28.13
N ALA A 539 38.71 30.26 29.05
CA ALA A 539 40.13 30.45 29.27
C ALA A 539 40.57 29.45 30.35
N ILE A 540 41.73 28.84 30.16
CA ILE A 540 42.54 28.23 31.21
C ILE A 540 43.88 28.98 31.17
N PRO A 541 44.38 29.56 32.27
CA PRO A 541 45.67 30.23 32.29
C PRO A 541 46.78 29.28 32.76
N GLY A 542 47.95 29.35 32.15
CA GLY A 542 49.16 28.78 32.74
C GLY A 542 50.31 28.54 31.78
N VAL A 543 51.41 29.25 32.05
CA VAL A 543 52.83 28.82 31.91
C VAL A 543 53.58 29.18 30.60
N VAL A 544 54.36 30.26 30.75
CA VAL A 544 55.80 30.46 30.43
C VAL A 544 56.32 30.25 28.99
N ASP A 545 56.67 31.40 28.39
CA ASP A 545 57.95 31.80 27.77
C ASP A 545 58.75 30.78 26.93
N THR A 546 59.04 31.14 25.67
CA THR A 546 60.40 31.27 25.13
C THR A 546 60.39 31.73 23.66
N SER A 547 61.09 32.85 23.43
CA SER A 547 62.13 33.03 22.40
C SER A 547 61.81 32.91 20.90
N GLY A 548 62.15 33.98 20.16
CA GLY A 548 62.96 33.81 18.94
C GLY A 548 62.43 34.33 17.60
N LEU A 549 62.86 35.56 17.28
CA LEU A 549 63.53 35.98 16.03
C LEU A 549 62.76 35.87 14.67
N VAL A 550 62.39 36.95 13.99
CA VAL A 550 63.19 37.97 13.24
C VAL A 550 63.47 37.59 11.77
N MET A 551 63.03 38.50 10.88
CA MET A 551 63.47 38.78 9.49
C MET A 551 63.14 37.79 8.36
N SER A 552 63.08 38.14 7.08
CA SER A 552 63.04 39.38 6.25
C SER A 552 63.25 38.92 4.80
N SER A 553 62.81 39.73 3.83
CA SER A 553 63.15 39.71 2.39
C SER A 553 62.54 38.55 1.58
N GLY A 554 62.01 38.73 0.37
CA GLY A 554 62.21 39.76 -0.65
C GLY A 554 62.59 39.04 -1.95
N GLY A 555 61.94 39.36 -3.07
CA GLY A 555 62.36 38.83 -4.38
C GLY A 555 61.25 38.70 -5.43
N GLN A 556 61.14 39.73 -6.26
CA GLN A 556 60.42 39.77 -7.54
C GLN A 556 61.08 38.86 -8.60
N THR A 557 60.31 38.55 -9.67
CA THR A 557 60.65 38.47 -11.12
C THR A 557 59.94 37.27 -11.77
N LEU A 558 59.65 37.18 -13.07
CA LEU A 558 59.16 38.07 -14.14
C LEU A 558 59.01 37.13 -15.38
N TYR A 559 58.08 37.42 -16.30
CA TYR A 559 57.93 36.85 -17.66
C TYR A 559 57.56 35.34 -17.79
N GLY A 560 56.83 34.89 -18.82
CA GLY A 560 56.51 35.49 -20.12
C GLY A 560 55.33 34.82 -20.85
N ALA A 561 55.02 35.41 -22.00
CA ALA A 561 53.85 35.21 -22.85
C ALA A 561 54.09 34.28 -24.06
N SER A 562 53.04 34.13 -24.88
CA SER A 562 52.99 33.75 -26.32
C SER A 562 53.11 32.24 -26.62
N ASP A 563 52.43 31.61 -27.58
CA ASP A 563 51.57 32.07 -28.68
C ASP A 563 50.98 30.86 -29.47
N VAL A 564 50.02 31.12 -30.38
CA VAL A 564 49.65 30.36 -31.63
C VAL A 564 48.88 29.02 -31.44
N ALA A 565 47.64 28.77 -31.91
CA ALA A 565 46.88 28.93 -33.18
C ALA A 565 46.86 27.66 -34.09
N GLU A 566 45.79 27.57 -34.92
CA GLU A 566 45.36 26.51 -35.88
C GLU A 566 44.41 25.43 -35.33
N GLY A 567 43.31 25.00 -35.96
CA GLY A 567 42.74 25.24 -37.30
C GLY A 567 42.07 23.95 -37.84
N ALA A 568 40.99 24.10 -38.63
CA ALA A 568 40.21 23.08 -39.40
C ALA A 568 39.20 22.21 -38.60
N VAL A 569 37.87 22.26 -38.80
CA VAL A 569 36.99 22.14 -39.99
C VAL A 569 37.00 20.74 -40.63
N HIS A 570 35.90 19.98 -40.45
CA HIS A 570 35.28 19.21 -41.54
C HIS A 570 33.80 18.90 -41.25
N ARG A 571 32.95 19.22 -42.24
CA ARG A 571 31.55 18.81 -42.39
C ARG A 571 31.51 17.39 -42.99
N HIS A 572 30.51 16.58 -42.63
CA HIS A 572 29.67 15.85 -43.59
C HIS A 572 28.51 15.09 -42.91
N ALA A 573 27.31 15.34 -43.42
CA ALA A 573 26.16 14.45 -43.57
C ALA A 573 25.63 14.71 -45.01
N PRO A 574 24.64 13.97 -45.57
CA PRO A 574 23.90 12.79 -45.11
C PRO A 574 23.85 11.65 -46.18
N ASP A 575 23.18 10.53 -45.92
CA ASP A 575 22.47 9.83 -47.02
C ASP A 575 21.24 9.02 -46.58
N MET A 576 20.24 9.04 -47.45
CA MET A 576 18.93 8.37 -47.41
C MET A 576 19.00 7.05 -48.20
N THR A 577 18.25 6.02 -47.80
CA THR A 577 17.61 5.08 -48.76
C THR A 577 16.33 4.49 -48.15
N ALA A 578 15.35 4.22 -49.00
CA ALA A 578 13.97 3.86 -48.70
C ALA A 578 13.57 2.52 -49.36
N HIS A 579 12.70 1.76 -48.67
CA HIS A 579 11.64 0.83 -49.14
C HIS A 579 11.96 -0.40 -50.03
N PRO A 580 11.02 -1.36 -50.25
CA PRO A 580 9.85 -1.86 -49.49
C PRO A 580 9.79 -3.43 -49.42
N ASP A 581 8.78 -4.03 -48.75
CA ASP A 581 7.96 -5.15 -49.31
C ASP A 581 6.96 -5.77 -48.32
N ALA A 582 5.89 -6.34 -48.88
CA ALA A 582 4.62 -6.68 -48.26
C ALA A 582 4.22 -8.17 -48.47
N GLN A 583 3.65 -8.78 -47.41
CA GLN A 583 2.58 -9.83 -47.38
C GLN A 583 2.85 -11.24 -48.02
N PRO A 584 1.88 -12.21 -48.02
CA PRO A 584 1.45 -13.06 -46.87
C PRO A 584 1.24 -14.57 -47.24
N ALA A 585 0.97 -15.46 -46.26
CA ALA A 585 0.30 -16.78 -46.46
C ALA A 585 -0.14 -17.32 -45.06
N MET A 586 -1.39 -17.68 -44.71
CA MET A 586 -2.43 -18.56 -45.27
C MET A 586 -2.04 -20.02 -45.48
N THR A 587 -2.59 -20.93 -44.66
CA THR A 587 -3.39 -22.14 -45.00
C THR A 587 -3.63 -22.97 -43.72
N SER A 588 -4.88 -23.10 -43.22
CA SER A 588 -5.92 -24.13 -43.55
C SER A 588 -5.58 -25.51 -42.97
N ALA A 589 -6.46 -26.38 -42.45
CA ALA A 589 -7.90 -26.51 -42.25
C ALA A 589 -8.04 -27.68 -41.21
N THR A 590 -9.16 -28.00 -40.57
CA THR A 590 -10.26 -28.85 -41.08
C THR A 590 -11.12 -29.16 -39.85
N ALA A 591 -12.31 -28.56 -39.72
CA ALA A 591 -13.64 -29.14 -39.99
C ALA A 591 -14.10 -30.25 -39.02
N VAL A 592 -15.32 -30.12 -38.46
CA VAL A 592 -16.53 -30.85 -38.90
C VAL A 592 -17.67 -30.77 -37.85
N ARG A 593 -18.81 -30.28 -38.33
CA ARG A 593 -20.25 -30.60 -38.07
C ARG A 593 -20.81 -30.86 -36.66
N GLY A 594 -22.00 -30.27 -36.48
CA GLY A 594 -23.25 -31.00 -36.19
C GLY A 594 -23.91 -30.53 -34.90
N LEU A 595 -24.92 -29.66 -34.97
CA LEU A 595 -26.36 -29.93 -35.21
C LEU A 595 -27.14 -30.05 -33.89
N ASP A 596 -28.17 -29.21 -33.77
CA ASP A 596 -29.50 -29.47 -33.19
C ASP A 596 -29.61 -29.97 -31.73
N GLU A 597 -30.67 -29.76 -30.97
CA GLU A 597 -31.85 -28.91 -30.96
C GLU A 597 -32.45 -29.13 -29.54
N ARG A 598 -33.19 -28.14 -29.04
CA ARG A 598 -34.42 -28.28 -28.25
C ARG A 598 -34.48 -29.18 -26.98
N ARG A 599 -34.71 -28.46 -25.87
CA ARG A 599 -36.01 -28.38 -25.12
C ARG A 599 -36.46 -29.57 -24.23
N ASN A 600 -36.93 -29.17 -23.03
CA ASN A 600 -37.75 -29.88 -22.03
C ASN A 600 -37.05 -30.97 -21.19
N GLY A 601 -37.30 -31.10 -19.88
CA GLY A 601 -38.23 -30.41 -19.00
C GLY A 601 -38.22 -31.02 -17.58
N ARG A 602 -38.81 -30.26 -16.64
CA ARG A 602 -39.56 -30.67 -15.44
C ARG A 602 -39.12 -31.91 -14.62
N THR A 603 -38.83 -31.63 -13.34
CA THR A 603 -39.22 -32.32 -12.08
C THR A 603 -40.53 -33.14 -12.13
N PRO A 604 -40.94 -33.93 -11.09
CA PRO A 604 -40.34 -34.28 -9.78
C PRO A 604 -40.41 -35.79 -9.43
N HIS A 605 -39.80 -36.22 -8.32
CA HIS A 605 -40.45 -36.95 -7.21
C HIS A 605 -39.44 -37.69 -6.30
N GLN A 606 -39.74 -37.58 -4.99
CA GLN A 606 -39.25 -38.29 -3.80
C GLN A 606 -37.90 -37.88 -3.22
#